data_AF-A0ABD3Y4Z1-F1
#
_entry.id   AF-A0ABD3Y4Z1-F1
#
_cell.length_a   1.000
_cell.length_b   1.000
_cell.length_c   1.000
_cell.angle_alpha   90.00
_cell.angle_beta   90.00
_cell.angle_gamma   90.00
#
_symmetry.space_group_name_H-M   'P 1'
#
loop_
_entity.id
_entity.type
_entity.pdbx_description
1 polymer ?
#
loop_
_entity_poly.entity_id
_entity_poly.type
_entity_poly.pdbx_seq_one_letter_code
_entity_poly.pdbx_strand_id
1 'polypeptide(L)'
;LNGSFGSKSFQIGSNANETINVSLSSVAAEKIGSNQVNLQSAAADGFGQAAAATATLATSAVAGGTYDISGRNDAQVTIAAGASAEDAAAAINSVTSSTGVTAQARTEAGLSLSALAAADESVSFELNGEKLSFVATGSKSGDEQALAEAINSATDEHGVTATIENGALSVSNNNGADITFADLTDSAGTPTVELDVTPEGYDGAAGTAVTLNTAAGATRVSGAVQLNSSETFSAQASDASLAAGTTDVTSKLNDVADVDITSQKGSQDALAIIDNAIANIDSQRASLGAVQNRFDHTISNLANISENVSASRSRIQDTDFATETAEMTKNQILQQAGTSILSQANQLPQTALSLLG
;
A
#
# COMPACT_ATOMS: atom_id res chain seq x y z
N LEU A 1 -6.55 16.52 -4.71
CA LEU A 1 -7.94 16.15 -5.05
C LEU A 1 -8.61 15.57 -3.81
N ASN A 2 -9.79 16.05 -3.44
CA ASN A 2 -10.48 15.68 -2.18
C ASN A 2 -11.48 14.52 -2.33
N GLY A 3 -11.43 13.78 -3.45
CA GLY A 3 -12.36 12.67 -3.73
C GLY A 3 -13.77 13.08 -4.16
N SER A 4 -14.12 14.37 -4.18
CA SER A 4 -15.46 14.84 -4.58
C SER A 4 -15.80 14.55 -6.05
N PHE A 5 -14.79 14.35 -6.91
CA PHE A 5 -14.99 14.00 -8.30
C PHE A 5 -15.70 12.64 -8.44
N GLY A 6 -15.36 11.66 -7.61
CA GLY A 6 -15.94 10.31 -7.63
C GLY A 6 -15.83 9.67 -9.01
N SER A 7 -16.93 9.10 -9.49
CA SER A 7 -17.05 8.56 -10.85
C SER A 7 -17.93 9.46 -11.71
N LYS A 8 -17.40 9.95 -12.83
CA LYS A 8 -18.13 10.75 -13.83
C LYS A 8 -18.10 10.06 -15.18
N SER A 9 -19.21 10.12 -15.90
CA SER A 9 -19.31 9.67 -17.29
C SER A 9 -19.32 10.89 -18.22
N PHE A 10 -18.57 10.80 -19.30
CA PHE A 10 -18.55 11.79 -20.36
C PHE A 10 -19.14 11.16 -21.61
N GLN A 11 -20.26 11.70 -22.07
CA GLN A 11 -20.86 11.34 -23.36
C GLN A 11 -19.93 11.82 -24.47
N ILE A 12 -19.44 10.89 -25.28
CA ILE A 12 -18.51 11.19 -26.37
C ILE A 12 -19.11 10.90 -27.74
N GLY A 13 -20.18 10.12 -27.83
CA GLY A 13 -20.74 9.73 -29.12
C GLY A 13 -22.10 10.35 -29.44
N SER A 14 -22.57 10.12 -30.66
CA SER A 14 -23.85 10.63 -31.15
C SER A 14 -25.04 9.83 -30.63
N ASN A 15 -24.84 8.58 -30.21
CA ASN A 15 -25.89 7.72 -29.66
C ASN A 15 -25.87 7.72 -28.14
N ALA A 16 -27.03 7.56 -27.51
CA ALA A 16 -27.12 7.49 -26.06
C ALA A 16 -26.20 6.38 -25.47
N ASN A 17 -25.54 6.70 -24.35
CA ASN A 17 -24.66 5.81 -23.58
C ASN A 17 -23.27 5.53 -24.18
N GLU A 18 -22.90 6.15 -25.30
CA GLU A 18 -21.51 6.17 -25.79
C GLU A 18 -20.66 7.06 -24.89
N THR A 19 -20.15 6.49 -23.79
CA THR A 19 -19.49 7.22 -22.70
C THR A 19 -18.08 6.73 -22.40
N ILE A 20 -17.27 7.64 -21.86
CA ILE A 20 -16.01 7.34 -21.18
C ILE A 20 -16.20 7.64 -19.70
N ASN A 21 -15.99 6.64 -18.86
CA ASN A 21 -16.06 6.79 -17.42
C ASN A 21 -14.68 7.16 -16.89
N VAL A 22 -14.65 8.14 -15.98
CA VAL A 22 -13.45 8.56 -15.27
C VAL A 22 -13.76 8.52 -13.79
N SER A 23 -12.98 7.72 -13.06
CA SER A 23 -13.01 7.65 -11.61
C SER A 23 -11.76 8.28 -11.03
N LEU A 24 -11.91 9.23 -10.12
CA LEU A 24 -10.80 9.76 -9.32
C LEU A 24 -11.11 9.56 -7.84
N SER A 25 -10.21 8.85 -7.19
CA SER A 25 -10.20 8.70 -5.73
C SER A 25 -9.62 9.95 -5.06
N SER A 26 -9.78 10.04 -3.74
CA SER A 26 -9.11 11.09 -2.97
C SER A 26 -7.60 10.87 -2.98
N VAL A 27 -6.84 11.97 -2.96
CA VAL A 27 -5.40 12.00 -2.67
C VAL A 27 -5.09 12.91 -1.47
N ALA A 28 -6.10 13.17 -0.64
CA ALA A 28 -5.90 13.86 0.63
C ALA A 28 -5.07 12.97 1.57
N ALA A 29 -4.21 13.57 2.40
CA ALA A 29 -3.31 12.84 3.29
C ALA A 29 -4.05 11.85 4.20
N GLU A 30 -5.24 12.22 4.69
CA GLU A 30 -6.14 11.37 5.52
C GLU A 30 -6.83 10.21 4.77
N LYS A 31 -6.58 10.07 3.46
CA LYS A 31 -7.23 9.08 2.58
C LYS A 31 -6.24 8.30 1.72
N ILE A 32 -4.96 8.54 1.89
CA ILE A 32 -3.87 7.79 1.24
C ILE A 32 -2.90 7.35 2.32
N GLY A 33 -2.22 6.24 2.09
CA GLY A 33 -1.30 5.65 3.05
C GLY A 33 -1.08 4.18 2.75
N SER A 34 -0.75 3.42 3.78
CA SER A 34 -0.62 1.97 3.71
C SER A 34 -1.80 1.32 4.43
N ASN A 35 -2.43 0.35 3.79
CA ASN A 35 -3.28 -0.60 4.49
C ASN A 35 -2.36 -1.57 5.22
N GLN A 36 -2.55 -1.74 6.53
CA GLN A 36 -1.66 -2.50 7.38
C GLN A 36 -2.40 -3.59 8.17
N VAL A 37 -1.73 -4.72 8.37
CA VAL A 37 -2.11 -5.78 9.31
C VAL A 37 -0.85 -6.21 10.06
N ASN A 38 -0.88 -6.19 11.38
CA ASN A 38 0.21 -6.75 12.19
C ASN A 38 -0.11 -8.22 12.49
N LEU A 39 0.79 -9.10 12.08
CA LEU A 39 0.77 -10.52 12.43
C LEU A 39 1.48 -10.67 13.79
N GLN A 40 0.74 -10.36 14.85
CA GLN A 40 1.16 -10.59 16.23
C GLN A 40 0.17 -11.51 16.91
N SER A 41 0.63 -12.41 17.78
CA SER A 41 -0.28 -13.31 18.49
C SER A 41 -0.90 -12.62 19.70
N ALA A 42 -2.19 -12.83 19.92
CA ALA A 42 -2.84 -12.46 21.19
C ALA A 42 -2.67 -13.55 22.27
N ALA A 43 -2.25 -14.76 21.88
CA ALA A 43 -1.92 -15.84 22.80
C ALA A 43 -0.47 -15.68 23.28
N ALA A 44 -0.10 -16.36 24.38
CA ALA A 44 1.29 -16.39 24.86
C ALA A 44 2.26 -17.02 23.85
N ASP A 45 1.73 -17.68 22.81
CA ASP A 45 2.49 -18.36 21.77
C ASP A 45 2.25 -17.70 20.39
N GLY A 46 3.32 -17.28 19.71
CA GLY A 46 3.30 -16.78 18.33
C GLY A 46 4.29 -15.62 18.07
N PHE A 47 4.11 -14.91 16.94
CA PHE A 47 4.92 -13.74 16.60
C PHE A 47 4.72 -12.59 17.59
N GLY A 48 5.79 -11.83 17.86
CA GLY A 48 5.80 -10.70 18.79
C GLY A 48 5.78 -11.09 20.27
N GLN A 49 6.01 -12.37 20.60
CA GLN A 49 5.97 -12.88 21.97
C GLN A 49 7.35 -13.36 22.45
N ALA A 50 7.54 -13.33 23.77
CA ALA A 50 8.73 -13.84 24.45
C ALA A 50 8.44 -15.20 25.08
N ALA A 51 9.34 -16.16 24.90
CA ALA A 51 9.29 -17.48 25.51
C ALA A 51 10.46 -17.65 26.48
N ALA A 52 10.17 -18.15 27.68
CA ALA A 52 11.17 -18.45 28.71
C ALA A 52 11.51 -19.94 28.76
N ALA A 53 12.75 -20.29 29.07
CA ALA A 53 13.15 -21.65 29.35
C ALA A 53 14.22 -21.74 30.46
N THR A 54 14.27 -22.90 31.11
CA THR A 54 15.26 -23.20 32.15
C THR A 54 16.40 -24.01 31.55
N ALA A 55 17.65 -23.58 31.77
CA ALA A 55 18.90 -24.27 31.40
C ALA A 55 19.19 -24.49 29.90
N THR A 56 18.21 -24.35 29.01
CA THR A 56 18.38 -24.38 27.55
C THR A 56 17.62 -23.22 26.92
N LEU A 57 18.07 -22.73 25.75
CA LEU A 57 17.39 -21.68 25.01
C LEU A 57 15.92 -22.06 24.71
N ALA A 58 15.01 -21.11 24.90
CA ALA A 58 13.60 -21.31 24.64
C ALA A 58 13.33 -21.64 23.16
N THR A 59 12.50 -22.65 22.91
CA THR A 59 11.95 -22.93 21.58
C THR A 59 11.05 -21.76 21.14
N SER A 60 10.91 -21.53 19.83
CA SER A 60 10.15 -20.38 19.35
C SER A 60 8.70 -20.73 19.57
N ALA A 61 7.95 -19.73 20.01
CA ALA A 61 6.54 -19.89 20.30
C ALA A 61 5.69 -19.92 19.02
N VAL A 62 6.31 -19.79 17.84
CA VAL A 62 5.63 -19.86 16.54
C VAL A 62 5.24 -21.31 16.23
N ALA A 63 3.94 -21.61 16.32
CA ALA A 63 3.39 -22.96 16.17
C ALA A 63 3.50 -23.56 14.74
N GLY A 64 3.73 -22.72 13.73
CA GLY A 64 3.69 -23.10 12.32
C GLY A 64 2.27 -23.26 11.80
N GLY A 65 2.06 -23.04 10.50
CA GLY A 65 0.73 -23.03 9.89
C GLY A 65 0.69 -22.33 8.54
N THR A 66 -0.48 -21.90 8.11
CA THR A 66 -0.65 -21.17 6.84
C THR A 66 -1.35 -19.83 7.05
N TYR A 67 -1.01 -18.85 6.21
CA TYR A 67 -1.76 -17.61 6.03
C TYR A 67 -2.37 -17.59 4.63
N ASP A 68 -3.68 -17.42 4.55
CA ASP A 68 -4.38 -17.08 3.31
C ASP A 68 -4.44 -15.56 3.20
N ILE A 69 -3.70 -15.02 2.24
CA ILE A 69 -3.59 -13.58 1.98
C ILE A 69 -4.48 -13.24 0.78
N SER A 70 -5.53 -12.48 1.05
CA SER A 70 -6.50 -12.01 0.05
C SER A 70 -6.29 -10.52 -0.22
N GLY A 71 -5.49 -10.22 -1.24
CA GLY A 71 -5.29 -8.86 -1.75
C GLY A 71 -5.92 -8.70 -3.13
N ARG A 72 -5.11 -8.43 -4.16
CA ARG A 72 -5.55 -8.43 -5.57
C ARG A 72 -5.99 -9.82 -6.03
N ASN A 73 -5.26 -10.82 -5.57
CA ASN A 73 -5.52 -12.24 -5.76
C ASN A 73 -5.26 -12.95 -4.43
N ASP A 74 -5.87 -14.12 -4.26
CA ASP A 74 -5.67 -14.97 -3.09
C ASP A 74 -4.38 -15.79 -3.25
N ALA A 75 -3.57 -15.86 -2.19
CA ALA A 75 -2.43 -16.76 -2.11
C ALA A 75 -2.28 -17.31 -0.71
N GLN A 76 -1.99 -18.61 -0.62
CA GLN A 76 -1.67 -19.27 0.63
C GLN A 76 -0.15 -19.29 0.85
N VAL A 77 0.29 -18.92 2.04
CA VAL A 77 1.69 -18.92 2.47
C VAL A 77 1.85 -19.86 3.64
N THR A 78 2.86 -20.73 3.62
CA THR A 78 3.17 -21.64 4.74
C THR A 78 4.29 -21.06 5.59
N ILE A 79 4.08 -21.04 6.90
CA ILE A 79 5.06 -20.67 7.92
C ILE A 79 5.45 -21.93 8.68
N ALA A 80 6.75 -22.24 8.71
CA ALA A 80 7.24 -23.39 9.45
C ALA A 80 7.14 -23.15 10.97
N ALA A 81 6.96 -24.22 11.73
CA ALA A 81 7.04 -24.15 13.19
C ALA A 81 8.45 -23.69 13.61
N GLY A 82 8.52 -22.72 14.52
CA GLY A 82 9.76 -22.12 14.98
C GLY A 82 10.45 -21.18 13.97
N ALA A 83 9.79 -20.83 12.86
CA ALA A 83 10.30 -19.84 11.91
C ALA A 83 10.44 -18.46 12.59
N SER A 84 11.48 -17.72 12.19
CA SER A 84 11.65 -16.33 12.61
C SER A 84 10.65 -15.42 11.88
N ALA A 85 10.49 -14.18 12.35
CA ALA A 85 9.69 -13.19 11.62
C ALA A 85 10.31 -12.84 10.26
N GLU A 86 11.64 -12.89 10.15
CA GLU A 86 12.37 -12.74 8.89
C GLU A 86 11.93 -13.80 7.86
N ASP A 87 11.95 -15.08 8.25
CA ASP A 87 11.53 -16.19 7.39
C ASP A 87 10.06 -16.04 6.95
N ALA A 88 9.21 -15.61 7.87
CA ALA A 88 7.79 -15.39 7.58
C ALA A 88 7.56 -14.23 6.63
N ALA A 89 8.26 -13.10 6.82
CA ALA A 89 8.19 -11.99 5.89
C ALA A 89 8.75 -12.37 4.51
N ALA A 90 9.84 -13.14 4.44
CA ALA A 90 10.37 -13.65 3.18
C ALA A 90 9.37 -14.56 2.46
N ALA A 91 8.70 -15.46 3.19
CA ALA A 91 7.67 -16.35 2.65
C ALA A 91 6.49 -15.56 2.07
N ILE A 92 6.03 -14.51 2.75
CA ILE A 92 4.93 -13.66 2.29
C ILE A 92 5.37 -12.78 1.10
N ASN A 93 6.58 -12.24 1.15
CA ASN A 93 7.12 -11.42 0.05
C ASN A 93 7.29 -12.22 -1.25
N SER A 94 7.38 -13.56 -1.18
CA SER A 94 7.43 -14.42 -2.37
C SER A 94 6.13 -14.38 -3.21
N VAL A 95 4.99 -14.05 -2.58
CA VAL A 95 3.68 -13.98 -3.25
C VAL A 95 3.20 -12.55 -3.53
N THR A 96 3.99 -11.52 -3.20
CA THR A 96 3.65 -10.09 -3.40
C THR A 96 3.27 -9.75 -4.84
N SER A 97 3.91 -10.36 -5.83
CA SER A 97 3.60 -10.10 -7.24
C SER A 97 2.15 -10.47 -7.61
N SER A 98 1.56 -11.44 -6.90
CA SER A 98 0.17 -11.87 -7.09
C SER A 98 -0.77 -11.13 -6.14
N THR A 99 -0.44 -11.06 -4.85
CA THR A 99 -1.35 -10.51 -3.82
C THR A 99 -1.33 -8.97 -3.78
N GLY A 100 -0.21 -8.34 -4.15
CA GLY A 100 0.04 -6.92 -3.92
C GLY A 100 0.39 -6.57 -2.47
N VAL A 101 0.57 -7.57 -1.59
CA VAL A 101 0.88 -7.39 -0.17
C VAL A 101 2.37 -7.62 0.07
N THR A 102 3.04 -6.68 0.73
CA THR A 102 4.42 -6.81 1.20
C THR A 102 4.45 -7.08 2.70
N ALA A 103 5.53 -7.70 3.19
CA ALA A 103 5.75 -7.98 4.60
C ALA A 103 7.07 -7.36 5.06
N GLN A 104 7.04 -6.74 6.24
CA GLN A 104 8.20 -6.23 6.96
C GLN A 104 8.29 -6.93 8.31
N ALA A 105 9.48 -7.40 8.67
CA ALA A 105 9.72 -8.07 9.94
C ALA A 105 10.59 -7.19 10.83
N ARG A 106 10.31 -7.19 12.13
CA ARG A 106 11.11 -6.51 13.15
C ARG A 106 10.95 -7.24 14.46
N THR A 107 12.03 -7.36 15.21
CA THR A 107 12.00 -7.90 16.57
C THR A 107 12.38 -6.78 17.52
N GLU A 108 11.57 -6.56 18.54
CA GLU A 108 11.77 -5.50 19.52
C GLU A 108 11.44 -5.98 20.92
N ALA A 109 12.22 -5.54 21.90
CA ALA A 109 11.96 -5.82 23.30
C ALA A 109 12.42 -4.68 24.20
N GLY A 110 11.57 -4.29 25.13
CA GLY A 110 11.95 -3.46 26.28
C GLY A 110 12.75 -4.28 27.28
N LEU A 111 13.83 -3.70 27.79
CA LEU A 111 14.68 -4.26 28.82
C LEU A 111 14.60 -3.41 30.08
N SER A 112 14.47 -4.06 31.23
CA SER A 112 14.49 -3.38 32.53
C SER A 112 15.20 -4.24 33.56
N LEU A 113 16.20 -3.69 34.24
CA LEU A 113 16.76 -4.36 35.41
C LEU A 113 15.79 -4.23 36.60
N SER A 114 15.28 -5.37 37.08
CA SER A 114 14.41 -5.48 38.27
C SER A 114 15.21 -5.76 39.54
N ALA A 115 16.39 -6.38 39.42
CA ALA A 115 17.38 -6.50 40.47
C ALA A 115 18.79 -6.21 39.94
N LEU A 116 19.61 -5.56 40.76
CA LEU A 116 20.92 -5.03 40.39
C LEU A 116 22.05 -5.78 41.10
N ALA A 117 23.18 -5.91 40.40
CA ALA A 117 24.46 -6.30 40.99
C ALA A 117 25.01 -5.17 41.88
N ALA A 118 25.97 -5.50 42.74
CA ALA A 118 26.69 -4.47 43.48
C ALA A 118 27.57 -3.64 42.55
N ALA A 119 27.86 -2.41 42.94
CA ALA A 119 28.78 -1.55 42.19
C ALA A 119 30.14 -2.24 42.01
N ASP A 120 30.76 -2.04 40.84
CA ASP A 120 32.03 -2.61 40.40
C ASP A 120 32.02 -4.14 40.13
N GLU A 121 30.87 -4.81 40.21
CA GLU A 121 30.75 -6.20 39.79
C GLU A 121 30.59 -6.31 38.26
N SER A 122 31.13 -7.38 37.67
CA SER A 122 30.90 -7.67 36.25
C SER A 122 29.64 -8.50 36.10
N VAL A 123 28.79 -8.09 35.17
CA VAL A 123 27.59 -8.82 34.76
C VAL A 123 27.82 -9.28 33.33
N SER A 124 27.65 -10.58 33.08
CA SER A 124 27.77 -11.19 31.76
C SER A 124 26.47 -11.86 31.34
N PHE A 125 26.23 -11.91 30.04
CA PHE A 125 25.09 -12.58 29.42
C PHE A 125 25.45 -12.99 27.99
N GLU A 126 24.67 -13.90 27.42
CA GLU A 126 24.74 -14.25 26.00
C GLU A 126 23.57 -13.60 25.25
N LEU A 127 23.87 -12.93 24.13
CA LEU A 127 22.92 -12.31 23.22
C LEU A 127 23.10 -12.92 21.82
N ASN A 128 22.06 -13.58 21.30
CA ASN A 128 22.14 -14.34 20.03
C ASN A 128 23.36 -15.27 19.93
N GLY A 129 23.80 -15.83 21.06
CA GLY A 129 24.96 -16.72 21.17
C GLY A 129 26.31 -16.02 21.34
N GLU A 130 26.37 -14.68 21.33
CA GLU A 130 27.58 -13.91 21.60
C GLU A 130 27.66 -13.49 23.07
N LYS A 131 28.84 -13.61 23.68
CA LYS A 131 29.04 -13.26 25.09
C LYS A 131 29.32 -11.78 25.25
N LEU A 132 28.45 -11.11 26.00
CA LEU A 132 28.58 -9.71 26.34
C LEU A 132 28.78 -9.55 27.85
N SER A 133 29.41 -8.44 28.24
CA SER A 133 29.59 -8.11 29.64
C SER A 133 29.66 -6.61 29.85
N PHE A 134 29.16 -6.14 30.99
CA PHE A 134 29.34 -4.78 31.46
C PHE A 134 29.73 -4.77 32.94
N VAL A 135 30.13 -3.60 33.45
CA VAL A 135 30.43 -3.39 34.86
C VAL A 135 29.27 -2.63 35.49
N ALA A 136 28.71 -3.17 36.57
CA ALA A 136 27.61 -2.56 37.29
C ALA A 136 28.07 -1.28 38.00
N THR A 137 27.29 -0.23 37.86
CA THR A 137 27.43 1.08 38.52
C THR A 137 26.73 1.11 39.88
N GLY A 138 25.88 0.12 40.17
CA GLY A 138 25.04 0.07 41.37
C GLY A 138 23.82 0.99 41.30
N SER A 139 23.47 1.48 40.10
CA SER A 139 22.30 2.33 39.86
C SER A 139 21.58 1.90 38.58
N LYS A 140 20.25 1.82 38.61
CA LYS A 140 19.46 1.26 37.49
C LYS A 140 19.76 1.96 36.16
N SER A 141 19.71 3.29 36.15
CA SER A 141 19.96 4.07 34.95
C SER A 141 21.40 3.96 34.44
N GLY A 142 22.39 3.83 35.34
CA GLY A 142 23.78 3.63 34.94
C GLY A 142 24.04 2.23 34.39
N ASP A 143 23.41 1.21 34.98
CA ASP A 143 23.53 -0.18 34.54
C ASP A 143 22.83 -0.41 33.20
N GLU A 144 21.66 0.20 32.99
CA GLU A 144 20.96 0.17 31.69
C GLU A 144 21.76 0.88 30.59
N GLN A 145 22.45 1.98 30.90
CA GLN A 145 23.38 2.62 29.97
C GLN A 145 24.58 1.72 29.64
N ALA A 146 25.21 1.13 30.66
CA ALA A 146 26.34 0.22 30.47
C ALA A 146 25.92 -1.04 29.68
N LEU A 147 24.72 -1.56 29.91
CA LEU A 147 24.13 -2.65 29.15
C LEU A 147 23.89 -2.25 27.68
N ALA A 148 23.33 -1.07 27.43
CA ALA A 148 23.12 -0.57 26.07
C ALA A 148 24.43 -0.40 25.31
N GLU A 149 25.46 0.13 25.95
CA GLU A 149 26.80 0.27 25.39
C GLU A 149 27.44 -1.10 25.08
N ALA A 150 27.30 -2.07 25.99
CA ALA A 150 27.80 -3.43 25.78
C ALA A 150 27.12 -4.11 24.58
N ILE A 151 25.80 -3.98 24.45
CA ILE A 151 25.05 -4.49 23.29
C ILE A 151 25.50 -3.78 22.02
N ASN A 152 25.59 -2.44 22.03
CA ASN A 152 25.96 -1.71 20.82
C ASN A 152 27.42 -1.96 20.38
N SER A 153 28.29 -2.44 21.26
CA SER A 153 29.70 -2.70 20.97
C SER A 153 29.96 -3.86 20.00
N ALA A 154 29.01 -4.81 19.86
CA ALA A 154 29.13 -6.00 19.01
C ALA A 154 27.90 -6.19 18.10
N THR A 155 27.26 -5.07 17.71
CA THR A 155 26.04 -5.07 16.88
C THR A 155 26.21 -5.86 15.58
N ASP A 156 27.40 -5.81 14.97
CA ASP A 156 27.68 -6.48 13.69
C ASP A 156 27.74 -8.02 13.85
N GLU A 157 28.05 -8.52 15.05
CA GLU A 157 28.16 -9.94 15.37
C GLU A 157 26.80 -10.56 15.73
N HIS A 158 26.01 -9.90 16.58
CA HIS A 158 24.71 -10.43 17.03
C HIS A 158 23.48 -9.83 16.33
N GLY A 159 23.64 -8.73 15.59
CA GLY A 159 22.59 -8.09 14.78
C GLY A 159 21.54 -7.32 15.59
N VAL A 160 21.83 -6.92 16.83
CA VAL A 160 20.85 -6.27 17.73
C VAL A 160 21.37 -4.90 18.12
N THR A 161 20.53 -3.88 18.01
CA THR A 161 20.86 -2.52 18.48
C THR A 161 20.10 -2.19 19.75
N ALA A 162 20.75 -1.52 20.70
CA ALA A 162 20.13 -1.02 21.92
C ALA A 162 19.93 0.50 21.87
N THR A 163 18.75 0.96 22.29
CA THR A 163 18.37 2.37 22.33
C THR A 163 17.77 2.73 23.68
N ILE A 164 18.09 3.92 24.18
CA ILE A 164 17.44 4.46 25.39
C ILE A 164 16.63 5.68 24.97
N GLU A 165 15.30 5.56 25.00
CA GLU A 165 14.37 6.64 24.72
C GLU A 165 13.53 6.91 25.98
N ASN A 166 13.43 8.18 26.39
CA ASN A 166 12.67 8.60 27.58
C ASN A 166 13.03 7.85 28.88
N GLY A 167 14.26 7.31 28.98
CA GLY A 167 14.73 6.55 30.13
C GLY A 167 14.30 5.08 30.16
N ALA A 168 13.71 4.57 29.08
CA ALA A 168 13.47 3.14 28.88
C ALA A 168 14.50 2.57 27.90
N LEU A 169 15.12 1.45 28.25
CA LEU A 169 16.03 0.70 27.38
C LEU A 169 15.21 -0.26 26.51
N SER A 170 15.40 -0.20 25.21
CA SER A 170 14.86 -1.16 24.25
C SER A 170 15.97 -1.73 23.38
N VAL A 171 15.77 -2.94 22.88
CA VAL A 171 16.61 -3.57 21.87
C VAL A 171 15.79 -3.89 20.64
N SER A 172 16.40 -3.79 19.47
CA SER A 172 15.74 -4.09 18.20
C SER A 172 16.66 -4.82 17.22
N ASN A 173 16.05 -5.65 16.38
CA ASN A 173 16.65 -6.24 15.19
C ASN A 173 15.77 -5.89 13.99
N ASN A 174 16.34 -5.16 13.02
CA ASN A 174 15.59 -4.65 11.87
C ASN A 174 15.30 -5.69 10.78
N ASN A 175 15.92 -6.87 10.85
CA ASN A 175 15.67 -7.94 9.88
C ASN A 175 14.52 -8.85 10.35
N GLY A 176 14.14 -8.79 11.62
CA GLY A 176 13.13 -9.67 12.21
C GLY A 176 13.67 -11.03 12.65
N ALA A 177 15.00 -11.16 12.80
CA ALA A 177 15.59 -12.30 13.47
C ALA A 177 15.21 -12.29 14.96
N ASP A 178 15.05 -13.48 15.54
CA ASP A 178 14.72 -13.61 16.96
C ASP A 178 15.84 -13.01 17.84
N ILE A 179 15.47 -12.41 18.98
CA ILE A 179 16.43 -11.92 19.97
C ILE A 179 16.45 -12.90 21.13
N THR A 180 17.60 -13.50 21.41
CA THR A 180 17.76 -14.49 22.47
C THR A 180 18.71 -13.98 23.54
N PHE A 181 18.28 -14.06 24.80
CA PHE A 181 19.15 -13.80 25.95
C PHE A 181 19.35 -15.10 26.72
N ALA A 182 20.57 -15.38 27.13
CA ALA A 182 20.90 -16.54 27.95
C ALA A 182 22.03 -16.23 28.95
N ASP A 183 22.26 -17.14 29.89
CA ASP A 183 23.44 -17.16 30.76
C ASP A 183 23.73 -15.82 31.48
N LEU A 184 22.68 -15.15 31.96
CA LEU A 184 22.82 -13.95 32.79
C LEU A 184 23.46 -14.31 34.13
N THR A 185 24.67 -13.82 34.39
CA THR A 185 25.46 -14.10 35.61
C THR A 185 26.21 -12.87 36.11
N ASP A 186 26.41 -12.77 37.42
CA ASP A 186 27.30 -11.80 38.05
C ASP A 186 28.60 -12.47 38.58
N SER A 187 29.62 -11.64 38.85
CA SER A 187 30.89 -12.09 39.44
C SER A 187 30.77 -12.68 40.85
N ALA A 188 29.66 -12.44 41.56
CA ALA A 188 29.46 -12.95 42.92
C ALA A 188 29.09 -14.44 42.95
N GLY A 189 28.74 -15.03 41.79
CA GLY A 189 28.37 -16.44 41.67
C GLY A 189 27.07 -16.79 42.38
N THR A 190 26.34 -15.78 42.89
CA THR A 190 25.02 -15.89 43.52
C THR A 190 24.11 -14.87 42.85
N PRO A 191 22.99 -15.27 42.24
CA PRO A 191 22.20 -14.41 41.38
C PRO A 191 21.57 -13.23 42.10
N THR A 192 22.15 -12.05 41.94
CA THR A 192 21.53 -10.81 42.41
C THR A 192 20.89 -10.00 41.29
N VAL A 193 21.28 -10.26 40.05
CA VAL A 193 20.76 -9.56 38.87
C VAL A 193 19.50 -10.25 38.34
N GLU A 194 18.51 -9.43 38.00
CA GLU A 194 17.28 -9.86 37.34
C GLU A 194 16.95 -8.89 36.21
N LEU A 195 16.72 -9.43 35.02
CA LEU A 195 16.45 -8.68 33.79
C LEU A 195 15.05 -9.02 33.28
N ASP A 196 14.14 -8.07 33.29
CA ASP A 196 12.84 -8.21 32.65
C ASP A 196 12.96 -7.91 31.15
N VAL A 197 12.60 -8.88 30.33
CA VAL A 197 12.54 -8.78 28.86
C VAL A 197 11.08 -8.73 28.45
N THR A 198 10.61 -7.57 28.01
CA THR A 198 9.24 -7.37 27.56
C THR A 198 9.22 -7.32 26.03
N PRO A 199 8.63 -8.32 25.34
CA PRO A 199 8.55 -8.26 23.88
C PRO A 199 7.63 -7.12 23.46
N GLU A 200 7.92 -6.49 22.33
CA GLU A 200 7.06 -5.45 21.74
C GLU A 200 6.58 -5.89 20.35
N GLY A 201 5.28 -5.74 20.12
CA GLY A 201 4.66 -6.00 18.82
C GLY A 201 5.04 -4.95 17.78
N TYR A 202 4.67 -5.20 16.52
CA TYR A 202 4.93 -4.24 15.45
C TYR A 202 4.09 -2.95 15.63
N ASP A 203 3.02 -2.93 16.41
CA ASP A 203 2.31 -1.69 16.80
C ASP A 203 2.93 -0.97 18.01
N GLY A 204 4.01 -1.52 18.60
CA GLY A 204 4.56 -1.03 19.87
C GLY A 204 3.76 -1.47 21.09
N ALA A 205 2.78 -2.39 20.95
CA ALA A 205 2.11 -2.96 22.10
C ALA A 205 3.08 -3.88 22.86
N ALA A 206 3.26 -3.61 24.15
CA ALA A 206 4.05 -4.46 25.03
C ALA A 206 3.32 -5.78 25.31
N GLY A 207 4.04 -6.89 25.15
CA GLY A 207 3.59 -8.22 25.54
C GLY A 207 3.84 -8.51 27.01
N THR A 208 3.79 -9.80 27.38
CA THR A 208 4.04 -10.22 28.77
C THR A 208 5.54 -10.29 29.02
N ALA A 209 6.02 -9.59 30.06
CA ALA A 209 7.42 -9.60 30.45
C ALA A 209 7.88 -11.01 30.88
N VAL A 210 9.06 -11.40 30.41
CA VAL A 210 9.78 -12.59 30.83
C VAL A 210 10.97 -12.16 31.67
N THR A 211 10.96 -12.57 32.93
CA THR A 211 12.03 -12.29 33.87
C THR A 211 13.17 -13.29 33.71
N LEU A 212 14.34 -12.79 33.32
CA LEU A 212 15.59 -13.53 33.32
C LEU A 212 16.24 -13.43 34.70
N ASN A 213 16.31 -14.58 35.34
CA ASN A 213 17.15 -14.82 36.51
C ASN A 213 17.95 -16.11 36.26
N THR A 214 18.93 -16.42 37.10
CA THR A 214 19.75 -17.63 36.92
C THR A 214 18.99 -18.97 37.01
N ALA A 215 17.74 -18.98 37.46
CA ALA A 215 16.86 -20.16 37.44
C ALA A 215 16.03 -20.27 36.14
N ALA A 216 15.84 -19.18 35.40
CA ALA A 216 15.24 -19.11 34.07
C ALA A 216 16.35 -18.75 33.05
N GLY A 217 17.23 -19.72 32.79
CA GLY A 217 18.53 -19.50 32.12
C GLY A 217 18.51 -19.00 30.68
N ALA A 218 17.35 -18.85 30.04
CA ALA A 218 17.25 -18.21 28.72
C ALA A 218 15.85 -17.71 28.36
N THR A 219 15.77 -16.67 27.53
CA THR A 219 14.55 -16.23 26.84
C THR A 219 14.82 -16.10 25.35
N ARG A 220 13.75 -16.24 24.57
CA ARG A 220 13.71 -15.88 23.16
C ARG A 220 12.53 -14.96 22.91
N VAL A 221 12.81 -13.81 22.31
CA VAL A 221 11.83 -12.89 21.75
C VAL A 221 11.67 -13.21 20.27
N SER A 222 10.47 -13.63 19.88
CA SER A 222 10.13 -13.86 18.47
C SER A 222 9.71 -12.52 17.84
N GLY A 223 10.20 -12.24 16.64
CA GLY A 223 9.85 -11.00 15.93
C GLY A 223 8.36 -10.89 15.59
N ALA A 224 7.94 -9.69 15.23
CA ALA A 224 6.61 -9.40 14.69
C ALA A 224 6.70 -9.08 13.19
N VAL A 225 5.64 -9.39 12.45
CA VAL A 225 5.55 -9.09 11.01
C VAL A 225 4.41 -8.11 10.76
N GLN A 226 4.67 -7.04 10.03
CA GLN A 226 3.64 -6.15 9.49
C GLN A 226 3.47 -6.39 8.00
N LEU A 227 2.21 -6.57 7.59
CA LEU A 227 1.80 -6.61 6.20
C LEU A 227 1.38 -5.23 5.75
N ASN A 228 1.79 -4.83 4.56
CA ASN A 228 1.58 -3.52 3.96
C ASN A 228 1.03 -3.66 2.53
N SER A 229 0.11 -2.79 2.15
CA SER A 229 -0.42 -2.74 0.78
C SER A 229 -1.03 -1.38 0.46
N SER A 230 -0.95 -0.98 -0.81
CA SER A 230 -1.65 0.19 -1.34
C SER A 230 -3.18 -0.01 -1.38
N GLU A 231 -3.65 -1.26 -1.36
CA GLU A 231 -5.06 -1.64 -1.45
C GLU A 231 -5.51 -2.37 -0.18
N THR A 232 -6.82 -2.40 0.08
CA THR A 232 -7.38 -3.17 1.19
C THR A 232 -7.16 -4.66 0.96
N PHE A 233 -6.75 -5.39 2.00
CA PHE A 233 -6.55 -6.83 1.96
C PHE A 233 -7.00 -7.48 3.27
N SER A 234 -7.05 -8.81 3.31
CA SER A 234 -7.15 -9.58 4.54
C SER A 234 -6.06 -10.63 4.63
N ALA A 235 -5.72 -10.99 5.86
CA ALA A 235 -4.84 -12.10 6.18
C ALA A 235 -5.57 -13.03 7.13
N GLN A 236 -5.76 -14.28 6.71
CA GLN A 236 -6.40 -15.31 7.50
C GLN A 236 -5.38 -16.37 7.92
N ALA A 237 -5.19 -16.57 9.22
CA ALA A 237 -4.34 -17.62 9.75
C ALA A 237 -5.10 -18.95 9.90
N SER A 238 -4.43 -20.07 9.65
CA SER A 238 -4.99 -21.41 9.89
C SER A 238 -5.14 -21.76 11.36
N ASP A 239 -4.38 -21.10 12.24
CA ASP A 239 -4.36 -21.32 13.69
C ASP A 239 -4.42 -19.98 14.44
N ALA A 240 -5.14 -19.95 15.56
CA ALA A 240 -5.30 -18.76 16.38
C ALA A 240 -4.00 -18.29 17.05
N SER A 241 -3.02 -19.18 17.27
CA SER A 241 -1.68 -18.85 17.78
C SER A 241 -0.82 -18.05 16.79
N LEU A 242 -1.19 -18.07 15.51
CA LEU A 242 -0.57 -17.23 14.47
C LEU A 242 -1.34 -15.91 14.27
N ALA A 243 -2.38 -15.63 15.05
CA ALA A 243 -3.29 -14.53 14.81
C ALA A 243 -3.45 -13.61 16.02
N ALA A 244 -3.80 -12.34 15.77
CA ALA A 244 -4.02 -11.30 16.78
C ALA A 244 -5.36 -11.47 17.53
N GLY A 245 -5.67 -12.69 17.97
CA GLY A 245 -6.88 -13.05 18.71
C GLY A 245 -8.08 -13.45 17.84
N THR A 246 -8.09 -13.06 16.56
CA THR A 246 -9.04 -13.56 15.54
C THR A 246 -8.28 -14.12 14.35
N THR A 247 -8.68 -15.27 13.84
CA THR A 247 -8.01 -15.92 12.71
C THR A 247 -8.14 -15.16 11.41
N ASP A 248 -9.11 -14.26 11.27
CA ASP A 248 -9.29 -13.39 10.11
C ASP A 248 -9.10 -11.93 10.52
N VAL A 249 -8.18 -11.24 9.85
CA VAL A 249 -7.86 -9.84 10.10
C VAL A 249 -7.91 -9.07 8.79
N THR A 250 -8.79 -8.08 8.72
CA THR A 250 -8.85 -7.13 7.60
C THR A 250 -7.89 -5.97 7.84
N SER A 251 -7.24 -5.51 6.78
CA SER A 251 -6.31 -4.39 6.82
C SER A 251 -6.99 -3.09 7.26
N LYS A 252 -6.28 -2.31 8.08
CA LYS A 252 -6.67 -0.95 8.46
C LYS A 252 -5.78 0.05 7.74
N LEU A 253 -6.37 1.15 7.25
CA LEU A 253 -5.59 2.23 6.66
C LEU A 253 -4.85 3.00 7.75
N ASN A 254 -3.52 3.05 7.64
CA ASN A 254 -2.66 4.01 8.30
C ASN A 254 -2.34 5.11 7.29
N ASP A 255 -2.85 6.30 7.56
CA ASP A 255 -2.82 7.40 6.60
C ASP A 255 -1.55 8.25 6.72
N VAL A 256 -1.31 9.07 5.70
CA VAL A 256 -0.12 9.94 5.64
C VAL A 256 -0.23 11.10 6.65
N ALA A 257 -1.43 11.46 7.10
CA ALA A 257 -1.62 12.56 8.03
C ALA A 257 -1.15 12.20 9.46
N ASP A 258 -1.29 10.93 9.84
CA ASP A 258 -0.91 10.39 11.15
C ASP A 258 0.56 9.92 11.22
N VAL A 259 1.37 10.16 10.19
CA VAL A 259 2.79 9.77 10.19
C VAL A 259 3.57 10.55 11.24
N ASP A 260 4.23 9.82 12.14
CA ASP A 260 5.13 10.36 13.16
C ASP A 260 6.55 9.80 12.97
N ILE A 261 7.54 10.69 12.92
CA ILE A 261 8.97 10.38 12.73
C ILE A 261 9.82 10.69 13.96
N THR A 262 9.18 10.94 15.11
CA THR A 262 9.89 11.29 16.36
C THR A 262 10.67 10.13 16.94
N SER A 263 10.29 8.88 16.62
CA SER A 263 11.01 7.66 17.01
C SER A 263 11.65 6.97 15.80
N GLN A 264 12.65 6.14 16.06
CA GLN A 264 13.27 5.29 15.03
C GLN A 264 12.24 4.36 14.38
N LYS A 265 11.33 3.80 15.20
CA LYS A 265 10.22 2.96 14.75
C LYS A 265 9.27 3.72 13.83
N GLY A 266 8.77 4.88 14.27
CA GLY A 266 7.87 5.71 13.48
C GLY A 266 8.48 6.12 12.14
N SER A 267 9.79 6.43 12.13
CA SER A 267 10.53 6.73 10.90
C SER A 267 10.57 5.58 9.90
N GLN A 268 10.63 4.33 10.36
CA GLN A 268 10.64 3.14 9.49
C GLN A 268 9.23 2.85 8.96
N ASP A 269 8.21 2.94 9.83
CA ASP A 269 6.81 2.74 9.44
C ASP A 269 6.36 3.82 8.44
N ALA A 270 6.86 5.05 8.60
CA ALA A 270 6.63 6.16 7.67
C ALA A 270 7.06 5.82 6.24
N LEU A 271 8.16 5.08 6.04
CA LEU A 271 8.61 4.69 4.70
C LEU A 271 7.57 3.81 4.01
N ALA A 272 7.05 2.80 4.70
CA ALA A 272 6.02 1.93 4.14
C ALA A 272 4.71 2.70 3.84
N ILE A 273 4.31 3.62 4.71
CA ILE A 273 3.10 4.45 4.51
C ILE A 273 3.27 5.36 3.28
N ILE A 274 4.42 6.02 3.15
CA ILE A 274 4.71 6.94 2.06
C ILE A 274 4.86 6.19 0.73
N ASP A 275 5.57 5.06 0.69
CA ASP A 275 5.75 4.27 -0.52
C ASP A 275 4.40 3.77 -1.08
N ASN A 276 3.51 3.27 -0.20
CA ASN A 276 2.18 2.85 -0.61
C ASN A 276 1.28 4.03 -1.01
N ALA A 277 1.45 5.20 -0.39
CA ALA A 277 0.75 6.43 -0.80
C ALA A 277 1.21 6.90 -2.19
N ILE A 278 2.50 6.85 -2.49
CA ILE A 278 3.07 7.17 -3.80
C ILE A 278 2.55 6.18 -4.85
N ALA A 279 2.60 4.87 -4.56
CA ALA A 279 2.07 3.84 -5.46
C ALA A 279 0.58 4.05 -5.79
N ASN A 280 -0.23 4.46 -4.81
CA ASN A 280 -1.63 4.84 -5.01
C ASN A 280 -1.78 6.05 -5.95
N ILE A 281 -1.00 7.11 -5.74
CA ILE A 281 -1.01 8.30 -6.60
C ILE A 281 -0.61 7.94 -8.03
N ASP A 282 0.44 7.14 -8.20
CA ASP A 282 0.92 6.72 -9.51
C ASP A 282 -0.10 5.86 -10.25
N SER A 283 -0.79 4.95 -9.55
CA SER A 283 -1.91 4.18 -10.11
C SER A 283 -3.05 5.07 -10.61
N GLN A 284 -3.41 6.10 -9.84
CA GLN A 284 -4.42 7.07 -10.26
C GLN A 284 -3.96 7.88 -11.49
N ARG A 285 -2.70 8.33 -11.51
CA ARG A 285 -2.12 9.06 -12.66
C ARG A 285 -2.03 8.20 -13.91
N ALA A 286 -1.67 6.92 -13.77
CA ALA A 286 -1.65 5.96 -14.86
C ALA A 286 -3.06 5.75 -15.45
N SER A 287 -4.07 5.60 -14.59
CA SER A 287 -5.47 5.48 -14.99
C SER A 287 -5.96 6.73 -15.73
N LEU A 288 -5.60 7.93 -15.25
CA LEU A 288 -5.91 9.18 -15.94
C LEU A 288 -5.20 9.32 -17.28
N GLY A 289 -3.93 8.92 -17.38
CA GLY A 289 -3.20 8.90 -18.63
C GLY A 289 -3.83 7.95 -19.67
N ALA A 290 -4.27 6.77 -19.24
CA ALA A 290 -4.99 5.83 -20.10
C ALA A 290 -6.33 6.41 -20.61
N VAL A 291 -7.07 7.08 -19.71
CA VAL A 291 -8.31 7.77 -20.07
C VAL A 291 -8.06 8.93 -21.05
N GLN A 292 -7.00 9.73 -20.85
CA GLN A 292 -6.60 10.80 -21.77
C GLN A 292 -6.31 10.25 -23.16
N ASN A 293 -5.50 9.18 -23.27
CA ASN A 293 -5.23 8.52 -24.56
C ASN A 293 -6.52 8.06 -25.24
N ARG A 294 -7.46 7.50 -24.47
CA ARG A 294 -8.76 7.08 -25.00
C ARG A 294 -9.60 8.27 -25.48
N PHE A 295 -9.60 9.39 -24.76
CA PHE A 295 -10.27 10.62 -25.20
C PHE A 295 -9.66 11.13 -26.51
N ASP A 296 -8.33 11.21 -26.62
CA ASP A 296 -7.66 11.74 -27.82
C ASP A 296 -7.96 10.88 -29.06
N HIS A 297 -7.92 9.56 -28.93
CA HIS A 297 -8.31 8.65 -30.01
C HIS A 297 -9.79 8.80 -30.39
N THR A 298 -10.66 8.94 -29.38
CA THR A 298 -12.10 9.07 -29.61
C THR A 298 -12.42 10.40 -30.30
N ILE A 299 -11.83 11.51 -29.85
CA ILE A 299 -11.96 12.84 -30.45
C ILE A 299 -11.49 12.81 -31.91
N SER A 300 -10.31 12.23 -32.17
CA SER A 300 -9.77 12.13 -33.53
C SER A 300 -10.67 11.32 -34.45
N ASN A 301 -11.22 10.21 -33.96
CA ASN A 301 -12.17 9.39 -34.72
C ASN A 301 -13.49 10.14 -34.99
N LEU A 302 -14.04 10.81 -33.98
CA LEU A 302 -15.29 11.57 -34.11
C LEU A 302 -15.15 12.78 -35.03
N ALA A 303 -14.00 13.45 -35.03
CA ALA A 303 -13.70 14.53 -35.96
C ALA A 303 -13.75 14.01 -37.42
N ASN A 304 -13.10 12.88 -37.70
CA ASN A 304 -13.16 12.23 -39.01
C ASN A 304 -14.59 11.82 -39.39
N ILE A 305 -15.36 11.24 -38.45
CA ILE A 305 -16.76 10.87 -38.71
C ILE A 305 -17.59 12.12 -39.00
N SER A 306 -17.43 13.19 -38.21
CA SER A 306 -18.15 14.45 -38.38
C SER A 306 -17.87 15.09 -39.74
N GLU A 307 -16.62 15.08 -40.19
CA GLU A 307 -16.24 15.56 -41.52
C GLU A 307 -16.90 14.73 -42.63
N ASN A 308 -16.83 13.40 -42.54
CA ASN A 308 -17.45 12.50 -43.52
C ASN A 308 -18.98 12.60 -43.56
N VAL A 309 -19.62 12.74 -42.40
CA VAL A 309 -21.07 12.92 -42.29
C VAL A 309 -21.48 14.29 -42.83
N SER A 310 -20.72 15.34 -42.53
CA SER A 310 -20.97 16.69 -43.06
C SER A 310 -20.83 16.73 -44.58
N ALA A 311 -19.79 16.11 -45.14
CA ALA A 311 -19.60 15.99 -46.59
C ALA A 311 -20.72 15.16 -47.25
N SER A 312 -21.17 14.09 -46.60
CA SER A 312 -22.28 13.27 -47.10
C SER A 312 -23.62 14.00 -47.04
N ARG A 313 -23.84 14.78 -45.98
CA ARG A 313 -25.01 15.65 -45.85
C ARG A 313 -25.00 16.77 -46.88
N SER A 314 -23.86 17.41 -47.13
CA SER A 314 -23.69 18.41 -48.18
C SER A 314 -24.05 17.85 -49.56
N ARG A 315 -23.59 16.63 -49.90
CA ARG A 315 -23.99 15.97 -51.17
C ARG A 315 -25.49 15.70 -51.32
N ILE A 316 -26.23 15.59 -50.23
CA ILE A 316 -27.69 15.31 -50.24
C ILE A 316 -28.49 16.62 -50.18
N GLN A 317 -28.06 17.56 -49.36
CA GLN A 317 -28.82 18.75 -49.00
C GLN A 317 -28.41 19.98 -49.83
N ASP A 318 -27.14 20.09 -50.21
CA ASP A 318 -26.64 21.22 -50.98
C ASP A 318 -26.85 20.94 -52.47
N THR A 319 -27.31 21.95 -53.20
CA THR A 319 -27.50 21.86 -54.64
C THR A 319 -26.21 22.18 -55.38
N ASP A 320 -25.97 21.49 -56.49
CA ASP A 320 -24.89 21.86 -57.39
C ASP A 320 -25.24 23.19 -58.09
N PHE A 321 -24.56 24.25 -57.66
CA PHE A 321 -24.78 25.61 -58.16
C PHE A 321 -24.66 25.69 -59.69
N ALA A 322 -23.79 24.90 -60.31
CA ALA A 322 -23.63 24.90 -61.76
C ALA A 322 -24.90 24.37 -62.47
N THR A 323 -25.46 23.28 -61.96
CA THR A 323 -26.67 22.66 -62.51
C THR A 323 -27.89 23.53 -62.24
N GLU A 324 -28.07 24.00 -61.00
CA GLU A 324 -29.20 24.85 -60.61
C GLU A 324 -29.21 26.18 -61.39
N THR A 325 -28.04 26.81 -61.58
CA THR A 325 -27.95 28.06 -62.35
C THR A 325 -28.28 27.83 -63.83
N ALA A 326 -27.88 26.70 -64.40
CA ALA A 326 -28.23 26.36 -65.78
C ALA A 326 -29.73 26.11 -65.93
N GLU A 327 -30.36 25.40 -64.99
CA GLU A 327 -31.81 25.20 -64.97
C GLU A 327 -32.57 26.52 -64.75
N MET A 328 -32.13 27.36 -63.80
CA MET A 328 -32.69 28.69 -63.59
C MET A 328 -32.60 29.54 -64.86
N THR A 329 -31.44 29.58 -65.51
CA THR A 329 -31.23 30.34 -66.75
C THR A 329 -32.10 29.80 -67.88
N LYS A 330 -32.17 28.47 -68.04
CA LYS A 330 -33.07 27.81 -69.01
C LYS A 330 -34.53 28.16 -68.74
N ASN A 331 -34.96 28.13 -67.49
CA ASN A 331 -36.33 28.48 -67.09
C ASN A 331 -36.62 29.97 -67.33
N GLN A 332 -35.67 30.87 -67.07
CA GLN A 332 -35.81 32.30 -67.39
C GLN A 332 -35.92 32.53 -68.91
N ILE A 333 -35.09 31.87 -69.71
CA ILE A 333 -35.17 31.93 -71.18
C ILE A 333 -36.50 31.35 -71.67
N LEU A 334 -36.97 30.22 -71.14
CA LEU A 334 -38.27 29.65 -71.48
C LEU A 334 -39.43 30.55 -71.08
N GLN A 335 -39.35 31.25 -69.94
CA GLN A 335 -40.36 32.25 -69.54
C GLN A 335 -40.35 33.47 -70.48
N GLN A 336 -39.18 33.95 -70.90
CA GLN A 336 -39.06 35.04 -71.88
C GLN A 336 -39.54 34.61 -73.27
N ALA A 337 -39.17 33.41 -73.72
CA ALA A 337 -39.63 32.86 -74.99
C ALA A 337 -41.13 32.55 -74.96
N GLY A 338 -41.64 32.02 -73.84
CA GLY A 338 -43.06 31.77 -73.62
C GLY A 338 -43.88 33.05 -73.69
N THR A 339 -43.44 34.13 -73.02
CA THR A 339 -44.10 35.44 -73.11
C THR A 339 -44.01 36.05 -74.50
N SER A 340 -42.88 35.90 -75.21
CA SER A 340 -42.73 36.35 -76.61
C SER A 340 -43.60 35.56 -77.59
N ILE A 341 -43.68 34.23 -77.44
CA ILE A 341 -44.54 33.36 -78.27
C ILE A 341 -46.00 33.63 -77.95
N LEU A 342 -46.38 33.80 -76.68
CA LEU A 342 -47.73 34.23 -76.29
C LEU A 342 -48.08 35.61 -76.89
N SER A 343 -47.14 36.56 -76.87
CA SER A 343 -47.29 37.86 -77.53
C SER A 343 -47.53 37.70 -79.03
N GLN A 344 -46.76 36.85 -79.71
CA GLN A 344 -46.84 36.67 -81.16
C GLN A 344 -48.06 35.85 -81.58
N ALA A 345 -48.44 34.84 -80.78
CA ALA A 345 -49.68 34.07 -80.94
C ALA A 345 -50.93 34.92 -80.65
N ASN A 346 -50.85 35.95 -79.80
CA ASN A 346 -51.92 36.93 -79.61
C ASN A 346 -52.04 37.94 -80.77
N GLN A 347 -50.96 38.16 -81.54
CA GLN A 347 -50.96 39.04 -82.71
C GLN A 347 -51.45 38.34 -84.00
N LEU A 348 -51.19 37.03 -84.15
CA LEU A 348 -51.59 36.24 -85.32
C LEU A 348 -53.11 36.32 -85.64
N PRO A 349 -54.03 36.25 -84.66
CA PRO A 349 -55.46 36.42 -84.88
C PRO A 349 -55.82 37.81 -85.40
N GLN A 350 -55.13 38.86 -84.95
CA GLN A 350 -55.37 40.22 -85.43
C GLN A 350 -54.91 40.40 -86.89
N THR A 351 -53.79 39.79 -87.28
CA THR A 351 -53.35 39.79 -88.68
C THR A 351 -54.26 38.95 -89.59
N ALA A 352 -54.83 37.86 -89.09
CA ALA A 352 -55.81 37.07 -89.84
C ALA A 352 -57.13 37.83 -90.06
N LEU A 353 -57.56 38.63 -89.09
CA LEU A 353 -58.70 39.55 -89.24
C LEU A 353 -58.42 40.66 -90.25
N SER A 354 -57.17 41.14 -90.36
CA SER A 354 -56.77 42.13 -91.38
C SER A 354 -56.77 41.58 -92.82
N LEU A 355 -56.76 40.27 -93.01
CA LEU A 355 -56.81 39.62 -94.33
C LEU A 355 -58.24 39.25 -94.75
N LEU A 356 -59.21 39.37 -93.84
CA LEU A 356 -60.63 39.11 -94.09
C LEU A 356 -61.47 40.41 -94.19
N GLY A 357 -60.86 41.58 -94.02
CA GLY A 357 -61.50 42.89 -94.06
C GLY A 357 -61.03 43.74 -95.22
#